data_AF-A0A8K0C9X9-F1
#
_entry.id   AF-A0A8K0C9X9-F1
#
_cell.length_a   1.000
_cell.length_b   1.000
_cell.length_c   1.000
_cell.angle_alpha   90.00
_cell.angle_beta   90.00
_cell.angle_gamma   90.00
#
_symmetry.space_group_name_H-M   'P 1'
#
loop_
_entity.id
_entity.type
_entity.pdbx_description
1 polymer ?
#
loop_
_entity_poly.entity_id
_entity_poly.type
_entity_poly.pdbx_seq_one_letter_code
_entity_poly.pdbx_strand_id
1 'polypeptide(L)'
;MSGHKYTNSNNLFAEDDIDDETFLRNSRRPYNSQPTFEEQRQTFIERKNEIEDRTLQSTERSIGLLRDSEQVGIATAEELMRQREQLERTDKRLDEINQTLRFSQKHINGIKSVFSSLKSYISGRNDPSSPSLSSTSSNAQQPTNSFQDKIPEYDVYEDHPTTRLRNTEPNSLPSQTQASGSKNFSARLDANLQEMHSSISKLKGLATDLSYEIDSQNDLIDNICSKTEHADINVKKQNKEMQRLLKK
;
A
#
# COMPACT_ATOMS: atom_id res chain seq x y z
N MET A 1 -41.53 47.54 -32.45
CA MET A 1 -40.08 47.85 -32.33
C MET A 1 -39.96 49.15 -31.55
N SER A 2 -39.43 49.11 -30.33
CA SER A 2 -38.96 50.33 -29.64
C SER A 2 -37.81 49.91 -28.73
N GLY A 3 -36.63 50.42 -29.02
CA GLY A 3 -35.36 49.99 -28.45
C GLY A 3 -35.07 50.66 -27.12
N HIS A 4 -34.65 49.87 -26.13
CA HIS A 4 -33.98 50.39 -24.95
C HIS A 4 -32.60 50.93 -25.33
N LYS A 5 -32.40 52.24 -25.18
CA LYS A 5 -31.08 52.87 -25.24
C LYS A 5 -30.40 52.69 -23.88
N TYR A 6 -29.32 51.91 -23.83
CA TYR A 6 -28.42 51.90 -22.69
C TYR A 6 -27.45 53.07 -22.84
N THR A 7 -27.45 53.98 -21.87
CA THR A 7 -26.44 55.03 -21.74
C THR A 7 -25.16 54.40 -21.20
N ASN A 8 -24.10 54.46 -22.00
CA ASN A 8 -22.77 53.98 -21.69
C ASN A 8 -22.09 54.90 -20.65
N SER A 9 -21.84 54.43 -19.43
CA SER A 9 -21.22 55.21 -18.35
C SER A 9 -19.76 54.80 -18.12
N ASN A 10 -18.91 54.98 -19.14
CA ASN A 10 -17.46 54.85 -19.02
C ASN A 10 -16.76 56.21 -19.26
N ASN A 11 -17.31 57.28 -18.70
CA ASN A 11 -16.62 58.58 -18.63
C ASN A 11 -16.56 59.03 -17.16
N LEU A 12 -15.37 58.92 -16.57
CA LEU A 12 -15.09 59.22 -15.17
C LEU A 12 -14.83 60.72 -14.88
N PHE A 13 -14.99 61.60 -15.88
CA PHE A 13 -14.72 63.04 -15.80
C PHE A 13 -15.79 63.90 -16.49
N ALA A 14 -16.96 63.34 -16.79
CA ALA A 14 -18.09 64.18 -17.14
C ALA A 14 -18.69 64.69 -15.83
N GLU A 15 -18.41 65.95 -15.50
CA GLU A 15 -19.27 66.73 -14.60
C GLU A 15 -20.60 66.95 -15.30
N ASP A 16 -21.37 65.87 -15.44
CA ASP A 16 -22.76 65.93 -15.83
C ASP A 16 -23.53 66.17 -14.54
N ASP A 17 -24.08 67.38 -14.43
CA ASP A 17 -24.99 67.80 -13.37
C ASP A 17 -25.97 66.66 -13.07
N ILE A 18 -25.73 65.98 -11.95
CA ILE A 18 -26.61 64.90 -11.48
C ILE A 18 -27.91 65.60 -11.11
N ASP A 19 -28.87 65.54 -12.03
CA ASP A 19 -30.21 66.11 -11.86
C ASP A 19 -30.75 65.73 -10.48
N ASP A 20 -31.25 66.71 -9.74
CA ASP A 20 -31.76 66.57 -8.37
C ASP A 20 -32.79 65.43 -8.29
N GLU A 21 -33.53 65.20 -9.37
CA GLU A 21 -34.46 64.08 -9.50
C GLU A 21 -33.76 62.71 -9.51
N THR A 22 -32.57 62.58 -10.12
CA THR A 22 -31.79 61.34 -10.13
C THR A 22 -31.21 61.04 -8.74
N PHE A 23 -30.76 62.06 -8.02
CA PHE A 23 -30.30 61.93 -6.64
C PHE A 23 -31.45 61.56 -5.68
N LEU A 24 -32.60 62.24 -5.80
CA LEU A 24 -33.80 61.97 -5.00
C LEU A 24 -34.48 60.64 -5.34
N ARG A 25 -34.34 60.14 -6.58
CA ARG A 25 -34.88 58.84 -7.00
C ARG A 25 -34.10 57.67 -6.40
N ASN A 26 -32.80 57.81 -6.18
CA ASN A 26 -32.02 56.81 -5.45
C ASN A 26 -32.36 56.80 -3.94
N SER A 27 -32.78 57.93 -3.37
CA SER A 27 -33.31 58.03 -1.99
C SER A 27 -34.76 57.55 -1.84
N ARG A 28 -35.51 57.39 -2.94
CA ARG A 28 -36.91 56.91 -2.96
C ARG A 28 -37.06 55.47 -3.45
N ARG A 29 -36.03 54.63 -3.28
CA ARG A 29 -36.30 53.18 -3.23
C ARG A 29 -37.23 52.93 -2.04
N PRO A 30 -38.35 52.20 -2.19
CA PRO A 30 -39.03 51.66 -1.02
C PRO A 30 -37.97 50.91 -0.23
N TYR A 31 -37.88 51.21 1.06
CA TYR A 31 -37.01 50.52 2.01
C TYR A 31 -37.42 49.03 1.98
N ASN A 32 -36.88 48.27 1.02
CA ASN A 32 -36.56 46.88 1.29
C ASN A 32 -35.62 46.98 2.47
N SER A 33 -36.11 46.57 3.64
CA SER A 33 -35.36 46.46 4.87
C SER A 33 -34.11 45.67 4.56
N GLN A 34 -33.02 46.37 4.23
CA GLN A 34 -31.71 45.78 4.18
C GLN A 34 -31.49 45.25 5.60
N PRO A 35 -31.14 43.97 5.77
CA PRO A 35 -30.92 43.42 7.09
C PRO A 35 -29.94 44.34 7.80
N THR A 36 -30.30 44.75 9.00
CA THR A 36 -29.49 45.72 9.74
C THR A 36 -28.08 45.15 9.86
N PHE A 37 -27.06 46.01 9.90
CA PHE A 37 -25.66 45.57 10.03
C PHE A 37 -25.48 44.60 11.22
N GLU A 38 -26.27 44.78 12.27
CA GLU A 38 -26.34 43.91 13.43
C GLU A 38 -26.95 42.53 13.12
N GLU A 39 -28.04 42.47 12.36
CA GLU A 39 -28.65 41.21 11.89
C GLU A 39 -27.70 40.43 10.97
N GLN A 40 -27.05 41.10 10.02
CA GLN A 40 -26.02 40.47 9.18
C GLN A 40 -24.90 39.89 10.04
N ARG A 41 -24.35 40.66 10.99
CA ARG A 41 -23.31 40.19 11.91
C ARG A 41 -23.75 38.96 12.70
N GLN A 42 -25.00 38.92 13.15
CA GLN A 42 -25.54 37.77 13.89
C GLN A 42 -25.61 36.52 13.01
N THR A 43 -26.10 36.64 11.77
CA THR A 43 -26.13 35.51 10.83
C THR A 43 -24.73 34.97 10.52
N PHE A 44 -23.73 35.85 10.42
CA PHE A 44 -22.33 35.44 10.23
C PHE A 44 -21.79 34.66 11.43
N ILE A 45 -22.12 35.06 12.66
CA ILE A 45 -21.69 34.36 13.88
C ILE A 45 -22.34 32.99 13.98
N GLU A 46 -23.66 32.90 13.74
CA GLU A 46 -24.39 31.63 13.77
C GLU A 46 -23.84 30.65 12.72
N ARG A 47 -23.65 31.13 11.49
CA ARG A 47 -23.05 30.33 10.41
C ARG A 47 -21.63 29.88 10.74
N LYS A 48 -20.83 30.74 11.38
CA LYS A 48 -19.49 30.36 11.84
C LYS A 48 -19.57 29.21 12.84
N ASN A 49 -20.40 29.33 13.87
CA ASN A 49 -20.54 28.30 14.91
C ASN A 49 -21.04 26.97 14.33
N GLU A 50 -22.02 27.02 13.42
CA GLU A 50 -22.53 25.83 12.72
C GLU A 50 -21.43 25.11 11.92
N ILE A 51 -20.56 25.86 11.24
CA ILE A 51 -19.41 25.29 10.51
C ILE A 51 -18.39 24.70 11.49
N GLU A 52 -18.10 25.38 12.59
CA GLU A 52 -17.18 24.90 13.63
C GLU A 52 -17.68 23.56 14.21
N ASP A 53 -18.95 23.49 14.62
CA ASP A 53 -19.55 22.27 15.20
C ASP A 53 -19.57 21.11 14.21
N ARG A 54 -19.98 21.36 12.96
CA ARG A 54 -19.96 20.33 11.91
C ARG A 54 -18.56 19.81 11.63
N THR A 55 -17.56 20.69 11.66
CA THR A 55 -16.16 20.32 11.42
C THR A 55 -15.64 19.44 12.56
N LEU A 56 -15.91 19.79 13.82
CA LEU A 56 -15.54 18.96 14.97
C LEU A 56 -16.21 17.59 14.89
N GLN A 57 -17.53 17.52 14.70
CA GLN A 57 -18.25 16.25 14.57
C GLN A 57 -17.74 15.41 13.39
N SER A 58 -17.34 16.04 12.29
CA SER A 58 -16.73 15.33 11.17
C SER A 58 -15.40 14.70 11.57
N THR A 59 -14.51 15.46 12.22
CA THR A 59 -13.21 14.94 12.66
C THR A 59 -13.33 13.83 13.70
N GLU A 60 -14.25 13.95 14.66
CA GLU A 60 -14.53 12.91 15.66
C GLU A 60 -15.00 11.61 15.00
N ARG A 61 -15.90 11.69 14.02
CA ARG A 61 -16.32 10.52 13.23
C ARG A 61 -15.17 9.92 12.45
N SER A 62 -14.33 10.74 11.83
CA SER A 62 -13.16 10.27 11.09
C SER A 62 -12.17 9.53 11.99
N ILE A 63 -11.92 10.02 13.22
CA ILE A 63 -11.09 9.31 14.20
C ILE A 63 -11.66 7.93 14.51
N GLY A 64 -12.98 7.82 14.74
CA GLY A 64 -13.64 6.54 14.94
C GLY A 64 -13.39 5.57 13.79
N LEU A 65 -13.64 6.03 12.55
CA LEU A 65 -13.40 5.22 11.35
C LEU A 65 -11.93 4.80 11.19
N LEU A 66 -10.99 5.67 11.54
CA LEU A 66 -9.56 5.35 11.48
C LEU A 66 -9.17 4.27 12.49
N ARG A 67 -9.72 4.33 13.72
CA ARG A 67 -9.49 3.31 14.76
C ARG A 67 -10.10 1.96 14.36
N ASP A 68 -11.32 1.97 13.81
CA ASP A 68 -11.97 0.76 13.29
C ASP A 68 -11.13 0.15 12.16
N SER A 69 -10.63 0.99 11.25
CA SER A 69 -9.73 0.57 10.16
C SER A 69 -8.42 0.00 10.70
N GLU A 70 -7.85 0.58 11.76
CA GLU A 70 -6.63 0.08 12.41
C GLU A 70 -6.86 -1.31 12.98
N GLN A 71 -7.98 -1.52 13.69
CA GLN A 71 -8.35 -2.82 14.24
C GLN A 71 -8.53 -3.89 13.16
N VAL A 72 -9.23 -3.56 12.07
CA VAL A 72 -9.40 -4.47 10.93
C VAL A 72 -8.05 -4.77 10.27
N GLY A 73 -7.19 -3.77 10.13
CA GLY A 73 -5.84 -3.93 9.59
C GLY A 73 -4.98 -4.87 10.43
N ILE A 74 -5.01 -4.74 11.76
CA ILE A 74 -4.31 -5.62 12.70
C ILE A 74 -4.81 -7.06 12.58
N ALA A 75 -6.14 -7.26 12.61
CA ALA A 75 -6.71 -8.59 12.46
C ALA A 75 -6.35 -9.23 11.10
N THR A 76 -6.25 -8.42 10.05
CA THR A 76 -5.80 -8.87 8.73
C THR A 76 -4.33 -9.29 8.75
N ALA A 77 -3.47 -8.53 9.44
CA ALA A 77 -2.05 -8.86 9.59
C ALA A 77 -1.86 -10.19 10.33
N GLU A 78 -2.63 -10.43 11.40
CA GLU A 78 -2.60 -11.69 12.15
C GLU A 78 -3.01 -12.89 11.28
N GLU A 79 -4.06 -12.73 10.47
CA GLU A 79 -4.50 -13.80 9.57
C GLU A 79 -3.49 -14.05 8.45
N LEU A 80 -2.85 -13.00 7.88
CA LEU A 80 -1.76 -13.18 6.92
C LEU A 80 -0.58 -13.95 7.53
N MET A 81 -0.19 -13.64 8.76
CA MET A 81 0.87 -14.39 9.46
C MET A 81 0.50 -15.87 9.61
N ARG A 82 -0.75 -16.16 9.98
CA ARG A 82 -1.27 -17.53 10.09
C ARG A 82 -1.31 -18.25 8.73
N GLN A 83 -1.63 -17.54 7.65
CA GLN A 83 -1.59 -18.08 6.30
C GLN A 83 -0.17 -18.39 5.85
N ARG A 84 0.79 -17.50 6.12
CA ARG A 84 2.22 -17.72 5.86
C ARG A 84 2.71 -19.02 6.49
N GLU A 85 2.38 -19.26 7.77
CA GLU A 85 2.80 -20.49 8.46
C GLU A 85 2.26 -21.75 7.78
N GLN A 86 1.02 -21.70 7.25
CA GLN A 86 0.45 -22.81 6.49
C GLN A 86 1.18 -23.04 5.16
N LEU A 87 1.55 -21.97 4.46
CA LEU A 87 2.35 -22.06 3.24
C LEU A 87 3.73 -22.65 3.53
N GLU A 88 4.43 -22.20 4.58
CA GLU A 88 5.74 -22.73 4.96
C GLU A 88 5.68 -24.22 5.35
N ARG A 89 4.63 -24.65 6.06
CA ARG A 89 4.41 -26.07 6.34
C ARG A 89 4.17 -26.87 5.04
N THR A 90 3.45 -26.29 4.09
CA THR A 90 3.18 -26.93 2.79
C THR A 90 4.46 -27.06 1.98
N ASP A 91 5.28 -26.01 1.94
CA ASP A 91 6.58 -26.01 1.27
C ASP A 91 7.51 -27.11 1.81
N LYS A 92 7.63 -27.22 3.14
CA LYS A 92 8.43 -28.27 3.79
C LYS A 92 7.92 -29.67 3.46
N ARG A 93 6.60 -29.90 3.48
CA ARG A 93 6.00 -31.19 3.11
C ARG A 93 6.29 -31.55 1.66
N LEU A 94 6.31 -30.57 0.75
CA LEU A 94 6.67 -30.80 -0.65
C LEU A 94 8.14 -31.17 -0.82
N ASP A 95 9.05 -30.59 -0.02
CA ASP A 95 10.45 -31.02 0.01
C ASP A 95 10.59 -32.46 0.49
N GLU A 96 9.89 -32.83 1.57
CA GLU A 96 9.85 -34.20 2.08
C GLU A 96 9.31 -35.19 1.05
N ILE A 97 8.23 -34.82 0.35
CA ILE A 97 7.65 -35.62 -0.75
C ILE A 97 8.70 -35.79 -1.86
N ASN A 98 9.33 -34.71 -2.32
CA ASN A 98 10.33 -34.78 -3.37
C ASN A 98 11.56 -35.64 -2.97
N GLN A 99 12.01 -35.54 -1.72
CA GLN A 99 13.06 -36.41 -1.18
C GLN A 99 12.61 -37.88 -1.13
N THR A 100 11.39 -38.13 -0.66
CA THR A 100 10.81 -39.47 -0.58
C THR A 100 10.68 -40.08 -1.97
N LEU A 101 10.27 -39.30 -2.97
CA LEU A 101 10.20 -39.75 -4.37
C LEU A 101 11.58 -40.13 -4.90
N ARG A 102 12.65 -39.38 -4.58
CA ARG A 102 14.02 -39.78 -4.97
C ARG A 102 14.42 -41.14 -4.39
N PHE A 103 14.07 -41.39 -3.13
CA PHE A 103 14.35 -42.66 -2.47
C PHE A 103 13.47 -43.80 -3.04
N SER A 104 12.19 -43.55 -3.25
CA SER A 104 11.25 -44.45 -3.93
C SER A 104 11.77 -44.86 -5.32
N GLN A 105 12.32 -43.93 -6.10
CA GLN A 105 12.93 -44.27 -7.39
C GLN A 105 14.12 -45.21 -7.26
N LYS A 106 14.99 -45.02 -6.25
CA LYS A 106 16.10 -45.95 -5.98
C LYS A 106 15.59 -47.34 -5.66
N HIS A 107 14.52 -47.45 -4.87
CA HIS A 107 13.87 -48.74 -4.59
C HIS A 107 13.27 -49.39 -5.83
N ILE A 108 12.52 -48.64 -6.64
CA ILE A 108 11.97 -49.13 -7.90
C ILE A 108 13.08 -49.65 -8.82
N ASN A 109 14.23 -48.96 -8.88
CA ASN A 109 15.38 -49.40 -9.65
C ASN A 109 16.03 -50.67 -9.07
N GLY A 110 16.14 -50.78 -7.74
CA GLY A 110 16.59 -51.99 -7.06
C GLY A 110 15.70 -53.20 -7.36
N ILE A 111 14.37 -53.01 -7.28
CA ILE A 111 13.38 -54.05 -7.60
C ILE A 111 13.49 -54.48 -9.07
N LYS A 112 13.61 -53.53 -10.01
CA LYS A 112 13.87 -53.85 -11.44
C LYS A 112 15.13 -54.72 -11.60
N SER A 113 16.20 -54.41 -10.88
CA SER A 113 17.46 -55.16 -10.92
C SER A 113 17.25 -56.60 -10.44
N VAL A 114 16.61 -56.80 -9.28
CA VAL A 114 16.37 -58.14 -8.71
C VAL A 114 15.49 -58.99 -9.64
N PHE A 115 14.42 -58.42 -10.20
CA PHE A 115 13.60 -59.14 -11.19
C PHE A 115 14.36 -59.44 -12.49
N SER A 116 15.24 -58.53 -12.94
CA SER A 116 16.08 -58.78 -14.12
C SER A 116 17.10 -59.89 -13.87
N SER A 117 17.74 -59.92 -12.70
CA SER A 117 18.66 -60.99 -12.30
C SER A 117 17.93 -62.32 -12.15
N LEU A 118 16.74 -62.33 -11.54
CA LEU A 118 15.92 -63.53 -11.43
C LEU A 118 15.45 -64.03 -12.80
N LYS A 119 15.06 -63.13 -13.70
CA LYS A 119 14.75 -63.49 -15.09
C LYS A 119 15.96 -64.03 -15.83
N SER A 120 17.15 -63.43 -15.68
CA SER A 120 18.39 -63.90 -16.32
C SER A 120 18.86 -65.25 -15.79
N TYR A 121 18.66 -65.49 -14.48
CA TYR A 121 18.99 -66.75 -13.83
C TYR A 121 18.04 -67.87 -14.26
N ILE A 122 16.73 -67.57 -14.34
CA ILE A 122 15.72 -68.55 -14.79
C ILE A 122 15.76 -68.76 -16.31
N SER A 123 16.15 -67.75 -17.09
CA SER A 123 16.24 -67.87 -18.56
C SER A 123 17.56 -68.45 -19.07
N GLY A 124 18.45 -68.91 -18.19
CA GLY A 124 19.56 -69.80 -18.55
C GLY A 124 20.48 -69.33 -19.69
N ARG A 125 20.92 -68.07 -19.69
CA ARG A 125 22.00 -67.61 -20.59
C ARG A 125 23.11 -66.95 -19.78
N ASN A 126 24.23 -67.66 -19.73
CA ASN A 126 25.52 -67.17 -19.22
C ASN A 126 26.11 -66.17 -20.21
N ASP A 127 26.48 -64.99 -19.72
CA ASP A 127 27.61 -64.24 -20.28
C ASP A 127 28.27 -63.45 -19.15
N PRO A 128 29.55 -63.70 -18.81
CA PRO A 128 30.25 -62.97 -17.76
C PRO A 128 31.00 -61.80 -18.40
N SER A 129 30.61 -60.56 -18.07
CA SER A 129 31.56 -59.45 -18.09
C SER A 129 31.18 -58.35 -17.10
N SER A 130 32.13 -58.06 -16.22
CA SER A 130 32.24 -56.89 -15.34
C SER A 130 33.73 -56.77 -15.00
N PRO A 131 34.23 -55.63 -14.50
CA PRO A 131 33.87 -54.23 -14.74
C PRO A 131 35.12 -53.42 -15.22
N SER A 132 34.95 -52.22 -15.78
CA SER A 132 36.07 -51.26 -15.81
C SER A 132 35.70 -49.97 -15.08
N LEU A 133 36.35 -49.80 -13.93
CA LEU A 133 36.59 -48.49 -13.32
C LEU A 133 37.58 -47.74 -14.22
N SER A 134 37.30 -46.47 -14.51
CA SER A 134 38.32 -45.52 -14.94
C SER A 134 38.24 -44.28 -14.07
N SER A 135 39.14 -44.25 -13.09
CA SER A 135 39.63 -43.06 -12.41
C SER A 135 40.49 -42.23 -13.37
N THR A 136 40.28 -40.92 -13.46
CA THR A 136 41.31 -39.99 -13.92
C THR A 136 41.18 -38.66 -13.21
N SER A 137 42.22 -38.34 -12.44
CA SER A 137 42.50 -37.04 -11.85
C SER A 137 43.24 -36.17 -12.87
N SER A 138 42.97 -34.87 -12.95
CA SER A 138 44.00 -33.81 -12.86
C SER A 138 43.48 -32.40 -13.16
N ASN A 139 43.92 -31.49 -12.28
CA ASN A 139 44.35 -30.10 -12.48
C ASN A 139 43.40 -28.96 -12.89
N ALA A 140 43.29 -28.04 -11.92
CA ALA A 140 43.86 -26.69 -11.93
C ALA A 140 43.06 -25.51 -12.52
N GLN A 141 43.13 -24.44 -11.71
CA GLN A 141 43.01 -23.01 -12.02
C GLN A 141 41.65 -22.32 -11.91
N GLN A 142 41.62 -21.48 -10.87
CA GLN A 142 40.76 -20.32 -10.69
C GLN A 142 40.87 -19.36 -11.89
N PRO A 143 39.82 -18.56 -12.12
CA PRO A 143 40.04 -17.12 -12.09
C PRO A 143 39.06 -16.39 -11.17
N THR A 144 39.64 -15.42 -10.48
CA THR A 144 39.05 -14.33 -9.68
C THR A 144 38.02 -13.53 -10.47
N ASN A 145 36.86 -13.22 -9.87
CA ASN A 145 36.04 -12.05 -10.20
C ASN A 145 35.14 -11.72 -9.01
N SER A 146 35.67 -10.92 -8.08
CA SER A 146 34.90 -10.24 -7.04
C SER A 146 34.90 -8.75 -7.37
N PHE A 147 33.83 -8.31 -8.03
CA PHE A 147 33.48 -6.90 -8.15
C PHE A 147 32.94 -6.44 -6.79
N GLN A 148 33.59 -5.44 -6.22
CA GLN A 148 33.16 -4.80 -4.98
C GLN A 148 33.19 -3.27 -5.12
N ASP A 149 32.09 -2.68 -4.65
CA ASP A 149 31.87 -1.32 -4.15
C ASP A 149 32.03 -0.13 -5.10
N LYS A 150 30.86 0.34 -5.59
CA LYS A 150 30.56 1.78 -5.69
C LYS A 150 29.12 2.02 -5.25
N ILE A 151 28.97 2.58 -4.06
CA ILE A 151 27.77 3.26 -3.59
C ILE A 151 27.82 4.68 -4.18
N PRO A 152 26.85 5.12 -4.99
CA PRO A 152 26.58 6.53 -5.14
C PRO A 152 25.62 6.94 -4.02
N GLU A 153 26.19 7.66 -3.06
CA GLU A 153 25.51 8.53 -2.10
C GLU A 153 24.69 9.56 -2.89
N TYR A 154 23.37 9.49 -2.75
CA TYR A 154 22.43 10.45 -3.30
C TYR A 154 21.96 11.35 -2.14
N ASP A 155 22.70 12.42 -1.86
CA ASP A 155 22.15 13.53 -1.09
C ASP A 155 21.30 14.39 -2.03
N VAL A 156 20.00 14.33 -1.76
CA VAL A 156 18.91 14.81 -2.58
C VAL A 156 18.16 15.83 -1.71
N TYR A 157 18.30 17.11 -2.11
CA TYR A 157 17.59 18.32 -1.64
C TYR A 157 18.01 18.98 -0.30
N GLU A 158 18.86 19.99 -0.40
CA GLU A 158 19.05 21.09 0.58
C GLU A 158 18.87 22.46 -0.11
N ASP A 159 17.85 22.59 -0.98
CA ASP A 159 17.49 23.88 -1.58
C ASP A 159 15.98 23.96 -1.86
N HIS A 160 15.20 24.22 -0.81
CA HIS A 160 13.79 24.59 -0.93
C HIS A 160 13.52 25.95 -0.24
N PRO A 161 12.79 26.88 -0.89
CA PRO A 161 12.57 28.25 -0.41
C PRO A 161 11.67 28.39 0.83
N THR A 162 11.31 27.28 1.48
CA THR A 162 10.44 27.23 2.67
C THR A 162 11.19 27.24 4.00
N THR A 163 12.52 27.06 4.02
CA THR A 163 13.33 27.12 5.26
C THR A 163 13.87 28.52 5.60
N ARG A 164 13.68 29.53 4.74
CA ARG A 164 14.05 30.93 5.03
C ARG A 164 13.00 31.76 5.78
N LEU A 165 11.81 31.21 6.03
CA LEU A 165 10.70 31.93 6.66
C LEU A 165 10.55 31.69 8.17
N ARG A 166 11.57 31.12 8.83
CA ARG A 166 11.54 30.79 10.27
C ARG A 166 12.58 31.53 11.11
N ASN A 167 12.92 32.77 10.75
CA ASN A 167 13.62 33.69 11.66
C ASN A 167 13.07 35.11 11.48
N THR A 168 11.98 35.42 12.18
CA THR A 168 11.62 36.81 12.52
C THR A 168 11.28 36.87 14.01
N GLU A 169 12.09 37.65 14.72
CA GLU A 169 12.01 37.97 16.13
C GLU A 169 10.69 38.68 16.51
N PRO A 170 10.31 38.67 17.81
CA PRO A 170 9.00 39.10 18.27
C PRO A 170 9.01 40.59 18.62
N ASN A 171 8.17 41.41 17.98
CA ASN A 171 7.76 42.65 18.62
C ASN A 171 6.38 43.16 18.17
N SER A 172 5.55 43.41 19.19
CA SER A 172 4.56 44.48 19.30
C SER A 172 3.31 44.45 18.38
N LEU A 173 2.21 43.88 18.89
CA LEU A 173 0.91 44.52 19.23
C LEU A 173 -0.23 43.48 19.22
N PRO A 174 -0.99 43.30 20.32
CA PRO A 174 -2.24 42.54 20.27
C PRO A 174 -3.41 43.46 19.94
N SER A 175 -3.89 43.41 18.70
CA SER A 175 -5.24 43.90 18.38
C SER A 175 -6.27 42.95 19.00
N GLN A 176 -6.89 43.41 20.08
CA GLN A 176 -8.07 42.79 20.68
C GLN A 176 -9.21 42.81 19.67
N THR A 177 -9.49 41.66 19.06
CA THR A 177 -10.83 41.33 18.59
C THR A 177 -11.23 39.98 19.17
N GLN A 178 -12.48 39.93 19.61
CA GLN A 178 -13.12 38.88 20.39
C GLN A 178 -12.97 37.50 19.70
N ALA A 179 -12.01 36.69 20.14
CA ALA A 179 -11.73 35.37 19.58
C ALA A 179 -11.71 34.25 20.65
N SER A 180 -12.46 34.41 21.74
CA SER A 180 -12.44 33.41 22.84
C SER A 180 -13.06 32.07 22.42
N GLY A 181 -14.16 32.07 21.65
CA GLY A 181 -14.77 30.83 21.13
C GLY A 181 -13.90 30.11 20.09
N SER A 182 -13.31 30.88 19.17
CA SER A 182 -12.49 30.35 18.06
C SER A 182 -11.23 29.63 18.52
N LYS A 183 -10.63 30.06 19.65
CA LYS A 183 -9.43 29.42 20.19
C LYS A 183 -9.71 28.02 20.74
N ASN A 184 -10.85 27.84 21.40
CA ASN A 184 -11.27 26.54 21.93
C ASN A 184 -11.63 25.56 20.80
N PHE A 185 -12.35 26.04 19.78
CA PHE A 185 -12.60 25.27 18.56
C PHE A 185 -11.29 24.86 17.88
N SER A 186 -10.40 25.83 17.64
CA SER A 186 -9.12 25.57 16.95
C SER A 186 -8.24 24.58 17.71
N ALA A 187 -8.17 24.66 19.03
CA ALA A 187 -7.39 23.73 19.84
C ALA A 187 -7.95 22.30 19.81
N ARG A 188 -9.28 22.14 19.84
CA ARG A 188 -9.92 20.83 19.71
C ARG A 188 -9.76 20.24 18.32
N LEU A 189 -9.94 21.08 17.29
CA LEU A 189 -9.74 20.68 15.91
C LEU A 189 -8.30 20.21 15.68
N ASP A 190 -7.31 20.98 16.16
CA ASP A 190 -5.89 20.63 16.03
C ASP A 190 -5.55 19.32 16.75
N ALA A 191 -6.09 19.11 17.96
CA ALA A 191 -5.93 17.85 18.68
C ALA A 191 -6.54 16.67 17.90
N ASN A 192 -7.75 16.82 17.35
CA ASN A 192 -8.38 15.79 16.53
C ASN A 192 -7.57 15.50 15.26
N LEU A 193 -7.09 16.53 14.56
CA LEU A 193 -6.27 16.38 13.37
C LEU A 193 -4.94 15.70 13.66
N GLN A 194 -4.31 16.01 14.80
CA GLN A 194 -3.08 15.35 15.23
C GLN A 194 -3.31 13.86 15.52
N GLU A 195 -4.42 13.52 16.16
CA GLU A 195 -4.81 12.12 16.37
C GLU A 195 -5.04 11.41 15.04
N MET A 196 -5.83 12.02 14.14
CA MET A 196 -6.05 11.48 12.80
C MET A 196 -4.73 11.26 12.04
N HIS A 197 -3.81 12.21 12.10
CA HIS A 197 -2.49 12.11 11.48
C HIS A 197 -1.70 10.91 12.04
N SER A 198 -1.73 10.71 13.35
CA SER A 198 -1.10 9.56 14.00
C SER A 198 -1.73 8.24 13.53
N SER A 199 -3.06 8.13 13.55
CA SER A 199 -3.76 6.92 13.09
C SER A 199 -3.52 6.62 11.61
N ILE A 200 -3.52 7.65 10.73
CA ILE A 200 -3.19 7.48 9.32
C ILE A 200 -1.74 7.01 9.13
N SER A 201 -0.81 7.53 9.93
CA SER A 201 0.60 7.10 9.88
C SER A 201 0.75 5.64 10.26
N LYS A 202 0.04 5.19 11.31
CA LYS A 202 0.00 3.77 11.69
C LYS A 202 -0.64 2.90 10.61
N LEU A 203 -1.79 3.32 10.07
CA LEU A 203 -2.46 2.63 8.97
C LEU A 203 -1.57 2.50 7.73
N LYS A 204 -0.79 3.54 7.42
CA LYS A 204 0.20 3.49 6.34
C LYS A 204 1.29 2.44 6.64
N GLY A 205 1.80 2.40 7.87
CA GLY A 205 2.74 1.38 8.31
C GLY A 205 2.18 -0.03 8.11
N LEU A 206 0.99 -0.29 8.68
CA LEU A 206 0.28 -1.55 8.51
C LEU A 206 0.06 -1.89 7.03
N ALA A 207 -0.42 -0.96 6.21
CA ALA A 207 -0.65 -1.21 4.79
C ALA A 207 0.64 -1.58 4.04
N THR A 208 1.77 -0.96 4.41
CA THR A 208 3.07 -1.28 3.81
C THR A 208 3.54 -2.67 4.22
N ASP A 209 3.42 -3.01 5.51
CA ASP A 209 3.78 -4.33 6.04
C ASP A 209 2.90 -5.44 5.45
N LEU A 210 1.59 -5.19 5.34
CA LEU A 210 0.63 -6.11 4.70
C LEU A 210 0.97 -6.31 3.22
N SER A 211 1.34 -5.25 2.50
CA SER A 211 1.74 -5.36 1.09
C SER A 211 3.01 -6.21 0.95
N TYR A 212 4.02 -5.95 1.77
CA TYR A 212 5.26 -6.73 1.76
C TYR A 212 5.03 -8.21 2.10
N GLU A 213 4.18 -8.48 3.09
CA GLU A 213 3.83 -9.85 3.47
C GLU A 213 3.08 -10.59 2.34
N ILE A 214 2.16 -9.91 1.65
CA ILE A 214 1.47 -10.47 0.47
C ILE A 214 2.47 -10.79 -0.64
N ASP A 215 3.37 -9.86 -0.98
CA ASP A 215 4.38 -10.08 -2.01
C ASP A 215 5.30 -11.26 -1.64
N SER A 216 5.74 -11.33 -0.38
CA SER A 216 6.54 -12.46 0.11
C SER A 216 5.79 -13.80 0.07
N GLN A 217 4.48 -13.81 0.38
CA GLN A 217 3.67 -15.02 0.27
C GLN A 217 3.43 -15.44 -1.18
N ASN A 218 3.30 -14.49 -2.12
CA ASN A 218 3.19 -14.80 -3.55
C ASN A 218 4.44 -15.53 -4.05
N ASP A 219 5.63 -15.06 -3.68
CA ASP A 219 6.89 -15.73 -4.01
C ASP A 219 6.95 -17.15 -3.41
N LEU A 220 6.46 -17.34 -2.18
CA LEU A 220 6.37 -18.66 -1.55
C LEU A 220 5.39 -19.59 -2.28
N ILE A 221 4.24 -19.07 -2.72
CA ILE A 221 3.25 -19.82 -3.49
C ILE A 221 3.85 -20.27 -4.83
N ASP A 222 4.60 -19.43 -5.52
CA ASP A 222 5.25 -19.80 -6.79
C ASP A 222 6.25 -20.95 -6.60
N ASN A 223 7.03 -20.91 -5.52
CA ASN A 223 7.92 -21.99 -5.14
C ASN A 223 7.16 -23.30 -4.83
N ILE A 224 6.07 -23.21 -4.06
CA ILE A 224 5.18 -24.34 -3.75
C ILE A 224 4.59 -24.94 -5.03
N CYS A 225 4.13 -24.10 -5.96
CA CYS A 225 3.59 -24.53 -7.26
C CYS A 225 4.62 -25.33 -8.05
N SER A 226 5.85 -24.80 -8.18
CA SER A 226 6.95 -25.48 -8.86
C SER A 226 7.29 -26.84 -8.22
N LYS A 227 7.43 -26.88 -6.89
CA LYS A 227 7.69 -28.14 -6.15
C LYS A 227 6.54 -29.14 -6.29
N THR A 228 5.30 -28.67 -6.32
CA THR A 228 4.10 -29.48 -6.50
C THR A 228 4.06 -30.11 -7.89
N GLU A 229 4.33 -29.34 -8.94
CA GLU A 229 4.40 -29.86 -10.31
C GLU A 229 5.49 -30.94 -10.44
N HIS A 230 6.67 -30.69 -9.86
CA HIS A 230 7.75 -31.68 -9.86
C HIS A 230 7.36 -32.97 -9.14
N ALA A 231 6.71 -32.84 -7.97
CA ALA A 231 6.22 -33.98 -7.21
C ALA A 231 5.16 -34.78 -8.00
N ASP A 232 4.19 -34.10 -8.62
CA ASP A 232 3.13 -34.74 -9.42
C ASP A 232 3.70 -35.52 -10.62
N ILE A 233 4.62 -34.92 -11.39
CA ILE A 233 5.29 -35.59 -12.50
C ILE A 233 6.03 -36.85 -12.03
N ASN A 234 6.77 -36.75 -10.93
CA ASN A 234 7.55 -37.86 -10.38
C ASN A 234 6.65 -38.98 -9.84
N VAL A 235 5.58 -38.64 -9.10
CA VAL A 235 4.59 -39.60 -8.61
C VAL A 235 3.95 -40.35 -9.77
N LYS A 236 3.48 -39.64 -10.81
CA LYS A 236 2.87 -40.26 -12.01
C LYS A 236 3.84 -41.20 -12.71
N LYS A 237 5.10 -40.79 -12.87
CA LYS A 237 6.15 -41.62 -13.48
C LYS A 237 6.40 -42.89 -12.66
N GLN A 238 6.59 -42.76 -11.35
CA GLN A 238 6.86 -43.89 -10.46
C GLN A 238 5.69 -44.86 -10.38
N ASN A 239 4.46 -44.35 -10.31
CA ASN A 239 3.26 -45.19 -10.32
C ASN A 239 3.17 -46.01 -11.62
N LYS A 240 3.43 -45.39 -12.78
CA LYS A 240 3.48 -46.10 -14.07
C LYS A 240 4.59 -47.18 -14.11
N GLU A 241 5.76 -46.90 -13.56
CA GLU A 241 6.85 -47.88 -13.49
C GLU A 241 6.51 -49.06 -12.55
N MET A 242 5.92 -48.77 -11.39
CA MET A 242 5.47 -49.78 -10.43
C MET A 242 4.38 -50.68 -11.03
N GLN A 243 3.39 -50.10 -11.72
CA GLN A 243 2.36 -50.89 -12.42
C GLN A 243 2.96 -51.80 -13.50
N ARG A 244 4.01 -51.37 -14.21
CA ARG A 244 4.71 -52.21 -15.19
C ARG A 244 5.48 -53.36 -14.53
N LEU A 245 6.01 -53.15 -13.33
CA LEU A 245 6.66 -54.19 -12.54
C LEU A 245 5.65 -55.24 -12.05
N LEU A 246 4.46 -54.80 -11.61
CA LEU A 246 3.42 -55.69 -11.07
C LEU A 246 2.62 -56.46 -12.14
N LYS A 247 2.54 -55.94 -13.37
CA LYS A 247 1.83 -56.59 -14.49
C LYS A 247 2.65 -57.66 -15.21
N LYS A 248 3.88 -57.94 -14.77
CA LYS A 248 4.75 -59.01 -15.31
C LYS A 248 4.95 -60.08 -14.25
#